data_AF-A0A1U7LJI4-F1
#
_entry.id   AF-A0A1U7LJI4-F1
#
_cell.length_a   1.000
_cell.length_b   1.000
_cell.length_c   1.000
_cell.angle_alpha   90.00
_cell.angle_beta   90.00
_cell.angle_gamma   90.00
#
_symmetry.space_group_name_H-M   'P 1'
#
loop_
_entity.id
_entity.type
_entity.pdbx_description
1 polymer ?
#
loop_
_entity_poly.entity_id
_entity_poly.type
_entity_poly.pdbx_seq_one_letter_code
_entity_poly.pdbx_strand_id
1 'polypeptide(L)'
;MPLFTASSSSVAHSFVKEGIVPDVIHDINPKVLVLVRYGEKDVGQGEILSVHETQERPRILLVPRDSSPDNGGKYTVVLADPDAPSRADPKWRNCAHWVHSGLSLSMPESLAQTGNTGGTNLSEGNEILEYTGPAPTEATGLHRYCFLVFKAWLLF
;
A
#
# COMPACT_ATOMS: atom_id res chain seq x y z
N MET A 1 2.37 -26.01 7.06
CA MET A 1 1.55 -24.80 6.93
C MET A 1 2.37 -23.62 7.42
N PRO A 2 3.01 -22.83 6.54
CA PRO A 2 3.69 -21.63 6.98
C PRO A 2 2.64 -20.57 7.35
N LEU A 3 2.79 -19.97 8.52
CA LEU A 3 1.95 -18.89 9.01
C LEU A 3 2.79 -17.61 9.00
N PHE A 4 2.31 -16.57 8.32
CA PHE A 4 2.96 -15.28 8.26
C PHE A 4 2.05 -14.23 8.91
N THR A 5 2.63 -13.32 9.69
CA THR A 5 1.90 -12.21 10.31
C THR A 5 2.65 -10.90 10.07
N ALA A 6 1.91 -9.82 9.83
CA ALA A 6 2.46 -8.48 9.66
C ALA A 6 2.49 -7.76 11.02
N SER A 7 3.68 -7.56 11.57
CA SER A 7 3.91 -6.71 12.74
C SER A 7 4.50 -5.35 12.32
N SER A 8 4.36 -4.31 13.13
CA SER A 8 4.95 -3.00 12.79
C SER A 8 6.48 -3.05 12.68
N SER A 9 7.14 -3.84 13.53
CA SER A 9 8.59 -4.04 13.50
C SER A 9 9.00 -4.79 12.24
N SER A 10 8.24 -5.81 11.80
CA SER A 10 8.53 -6.50 10.54
C SER A 10 8.32 -5.59 9.33
N VAL A 11 7.28 -4.75 9.34
CA VAL A 11 7.03 -3.78 8.26
C VAL A 11 8.13 -2.73 8.20
N ALA A 12 8.43 -2.05 9.32
CA ALA A 12 9.48 -1.04 9.37
C ALA A 12 10.85 -1.62 8.99
N HIS A 13 11.20 -2.80 9.51
CA HIS A 13 12.44 -3.48 9.16
C HIS A 13 12.55 -3.79 7.67
N SER A 14 11.46 -4.27 7.04
CA SER A 14 11.48 -4.53 5.60
C SER A 14 11.54 -3.23 4.78
N PHE A 15 10.91 -2.13 5.21
CA PHE A 15 11.06 -0.84 4.53
C PHE A 15 12.51 -0.34 4.55
N VAL A 16 13.22 -0.53 5.66
CA VAL A 16 14.65 -0.21 5.76
C VAL A 16 15.49 -1.17 4.92
N LYS A 17 15.26 -2.49 5.04
CA LYS A 17 15.99 -3.52 4.30
C LYS A 17 15.88 -3.33 2.79
N GLU A 18 14.68 -3.02 2.30
CA GLU A 18 14.43 -2.82 0.87
C GLU A 18 14.81 -1.42 0.38
N GLY A 19 15.30 -0.53 1.26
CA GLY A 19 15.75 0.82 0.93
C GLY A 19 14.62 1.84 0.73
N ILE A 20 13.37 1.49 1.03
CA ILE A 20 12.23 2.44 0.96
C ILE A 20 12.47 3.62 1.90
N VAL A 21 13.07 3.32 3.05
CA VAL A 21 13.79 4.30 3.86
C VAL A 21 15.27 4.19 3.49
N PRO A 22 15.95 5.24 2.99
CA PRO A 22 15.48 6.61 2.80
C PRO A 22 14.99 6.96 1.38
N ASP A 23 14.95 6.01 0.43
CA ASP A 23 14.75 6.36 -1.00
C ASP A 23 13.41 7.07 -1.29
N VAL A 24 12.36 6.73 -0.53
CA VAL A 24 10.98 7.19 -0.74
C VAL A 24 10.49 8.05 0.41
N ILE A 25 10.74 7.60 1.63
CA ILE A 25 10.37 8.29 2.87
C ILE A 25 11.57 8.36 3.81
N HIS A 26 11.63 9.39 4.65
CA HIS A 26 12.80 9.64 5.51
C HIS A 26 12.79 8.78 6.80
N ASP A 27 11.61 8.40 7.29
CA ASP A 27 11.41 7.61 8.49
C ASP A 27 10.06 6.86 8.41
N ILE A 28 9.87 5.83 9.21
CA ILE A 28 8.63 5.06 9.27
C ILE A 28 8.26 4.61 10.69
N ASN A 29 7.03 4.93 11.08
CA ASN A 29 6.39 4.44 12.31
C ASN A 29 4.97 3.95 11.96
N PRO A 30 4.80 2.69 11.50
CA PRO A 30 3.53 2.21 10.95
C PRO A 30 2.41 2.24 11.99
N LYS A 31 1.37 3.05 11.75
CA LYS A 31 0.13 3.12 12.56
C LYS A 31 -1.05 2.42 11.90
N VAL A 32 -0.99 2.26 10.58
CA VAL A 32 -2.00 1.62 9.75
C VAL A 32 -1.29 0.57 8.92
N LEU A 33 -1.87 -0.62 8.85
CA LEU A 33 -1.45 -1.67 7.94
C LEU A 33 -2.30 -1.62 6.68
N VAL A 34 -1.66 -1.87 5.54
CA VAL A 34 -2.34 -2.02 4.25
C VAL A 34 -2.31 -3.48 3.88
N LEU A 35 -3.48 -4.09 3.72
CA LEU A 35 -3.59 -5.38 3.06
C LEU A 35 -3.99 -5.12 1.62
N VAL A 36 -3.25 -5.72 0.69
CA VAL A 36 -3.43 -5.54 -0.75
C VAL A 36 -3.83 -6.88 -1.35
N ARG A 37 -4.86 -6.86 -2.21
CA ARG A 37 -5.32 -8.03 -2.95
C ARG A 37 -5.49 -7.68 -4.44
N TYR A 38 -4.81 -8.42 -5.30
CA TYR A 38 -5.01 -8.37 -6.76
C TYR A 38 -5.86 -9.56 -7.20
N GLY A 39 -7.01 -9.30 -7.82
CA GLY A 39 -7.99 -10.36 -8.10
C GLY A 39 -8.34 -11.11 -6.81
N GLU A 40 -8.06 -12.41 -6.76
CA GLU A 40 -8.27 -13.28 -5.60
C GLU A 40 -6.99 -13.56 -4.79
N LYS A 41 -5.87 -12.93 -5.14
CA LYS A 41 -4.55 -13.16 -4.53
C LYS A 41 -4.21 -12.08 -3.51
N ASP A 42 -4.06 -12.48 -2.25
CA ASP A 42 -3.46 -11.63 -1.21
C ASP A 42 -1.96 -11.45 -1.46
N VAL A 43 -1.48 -10.22 -1.30
CA VAL A 43 -0.09 -9.87 -1.56
C VAL A 43 0.71 -9.83 -0.26
N GLY A 44 1.76 -10.64 -0.20
CA GLY A 44 2.74 -10.60 0.88
C GLY A 44 3.72 -9.42 0.75
N GLN A 45 4.35 -9.06 1.86
CA GLN A 45 5.38 -8.03 1.86
C GLN A 45 6.59 -8.46 1.01
N GLY A 46 6.93 -7.64 0.00
CA GLY A 46 8.05 -7.91 -0.90
C GLY A 46 7.80 -9.06 -1.88
N GLU A 47 6.56 -9.52 -2.02
CA GLU A 47 6.21 -10.56 -2.98
C GLU A 47 6.42 -10.08 -4.42
N ILE A 48 6.99 -10.94 -5.26
CA ILE A 48 7.17 -10.67 -6.69
C ILE A 48 5.89 -11.08 -7.42
N LEU A 49 5.25 -10.12 -8.06
CA LEU A 49 4.09 -10.31 -8.91
C LEU A 49 4.47 -10.11 -10.38
N SER A 50 3.82 -10.84 -11.27
CA SER A 50 3.93 -10.59 -12.71
C SER A 50 3.21 -9.30 -13.10
N VAL A 51 3.65 -8.68 -14.20
CA VAL A 51 3.00 -7.50 -14.77
C VAL A 51 1.50 -7.76 -14.98
N HIS A 52 1.15 -8.91 -15.55
CA HIS A 52 -0.24 -9.29 -15.81
C HIS A 52 -1.11 -9.34 -14.54
N GLU A 53 -0.59 -9.85 -13.42
CA GLU A 53 -1.33 -9.90 -12.15
C GLU A 53 -1.66 -8.51 -11.58
N THR A 54 -1.00 -7.46 -12.05
CA THR A 54 -1.07 -6.11 -11.46
C THR A 54 -1.73 -5.08 -12.38
N GLN A 55 -2.29 -5.48 -13.52
CA GLN A 55 -2.90 -4.51 -14.45
C GLN A 55 -4.25 -3.99 -13.98
N GLU A 56 -5.01 -4.81 -13.27
CA GLU A 56 -6.27 -4.39 -12.63
C GLU A 56 -5.99 -3.74 -11.27
N ARG A 57 -6.79 -2.73 -10.93
CA ARG A 57 -6.65 -2.02 -9.65
C ARG A 57 -6.84 -3.00 -8.47
N PRO A 58 -5.95 -2.97 -7.45
CA PRO A 58 -6.08 -3.86 -6.30
C PRO A 58 -7.22 -3.41 -5.38
N ARG A 59 -7.75 -4.38 -4.63
CA ARG A 59 -8.56 -4.11 -3.44
C ARG A 59 -7.61 -3.88 -2.27
N ILE A 60 -7.87 -2.83 -1.47
CA ILE A 60 -7.06 -2.53 -0.30
C ILE A 60 -7.89 -2.50 0.98
N LEU A 61 -7.28 -2.95 2.08
CA LEU A 61 -7.81 -2.87 3.42
C LEU A 61 -6.89 -2.02 4.28
N LEU A 62 -7.41 -0.94 4.87
CA LEU A 62 -6.68 -0.15 5.85
C LEU A 62 -7.06 -0.60 7.26
N VAL A 63 -6.13 -1.20 7.97
CA VAL A 63 -6.38 -1.75 9.31
C VAL A 63 -5.59 -0.94 10.33
N PRO A 64 -6.22 -0.42 11.40
CA PRO A 64 -5.48 0.20 12.49
C PRO A 64 -4.57 -0.85 13.13
N ARG A 65 -3.31 -0.50 13.37
CA ARG A 65 -2.36 -1.41 14.03
C ARG A 65 -2.75 -1.69 15.48
N ASP A 66 -3.13 -0.62 16.19
CA ASP A 66 -3.46 -0.66 17.61
C ASP A 66 -4.96 -0.36 17.77
N SER A 67 -5.57 -0.79 18.87
CA SER A 67 -7.00 -0.58 19.15
C SER A 67 -7.37 0.88 19.48
N SER A 68 -6.50 1.85 19.16
CA SER A 68 -6.78 3.25 19.36
C SER A 68 -7.97 3.67 18.48
N PRO A 69 -8.99 4.33 19.03
CA PRO A 69 -10.10 4.82 18.24
C PRO A 69 -9.59 5.79 17.19
N ASP A 70 -9.94 5.54 15.93
CA ASP A 70 -9.73 6.50 14.88
C ASP A 70 -10.94 7.44 14.85
N ASN A 71 -10.73 8.68 15.29
CA ASN A 71 -11.77 9.71 15.43
C ASN A 71 -12.26 10.24 14.06
N GLY A 72 -12.71 9.36 13.16
CA GLY A 72 -13.15 9.72 11.81
C GLY A 72 -12.01 10.21 10.91
N GLY A 73 -10.79 9.68 11.11
CA GLY A 73 -9.64 10.01 10.28
C GLY A 73 -9.90 9.66 8.81
N LYS A 74 -9.44 10.52 7.91
CA LYS A 74 -9.41 10.24 6.47
C LYS A 74 -7.98 9.93 6.03
N TYR A 75 -7.85 8.98 5.12
CA TYR A 75 -6.56 8.47 4.68
C TYR A 75 -6.41 8.61 3.18
N THR A 76 -5.15 8.77 2.77
CA THR A 76 -4.74 8.76 1.38
C THR A 76 -3.76 7.62 1.18
N VAL A 77 -4.03 6.78 0.19
CA VAL A 77 -3.12 5.73 -0.27
C VAL A 77 -2.41 6.21 -1.52
N VAL A 78 -1.11 5.99 -1.57
CA VAL A 78 -0.25 6.26 -2.73
C VAL A 78 0.46 4.97 -3.12
N LEU A 79 0.41 4.59 -4.39
CA LEU A 79 1.30 3.58 -4.97
C LEU A 79 2.41 4.30 -5.73
N ALA A 80 3.66 4.09 -5.34
CA ALA A 80 4.81 4.73 -5.95
C ALA A 80 5.88 3.72 -6.41
N ASP A 81 6.53 4.03 -7.52
CA ASP A 81 7.72 3.36 -8.06
C ASP A 81 8.96 4.26 -7.87
N PRO A 82 9.86 3.97 -6.93
CA PRO A 82 11.11 4.68 -6.75
C PRO A 82 12.20 4.23 -7.70
N ASP A 83 11.98 3.16 -8.46
CA ASP A 83 12.97 2.55 -9.32
C ASP A 83 12.79 2.97 -10.78
N ALA A 84 11.87 3.87 -11.14
CA ALA A 84 11.70 4.28 -12.53
C ALA A 84 12.88 5.15 -13.06
N PRO A 85 13.36 4.94 -14.31
CA PRO A 85 13.04 3.83 -15.22
C PRO A 85 13.75 2.52 -14.88
N SER A 86 14.83 2.52 -14.09
CA SER A 86 15.42 1.30 -13.52
C SER A 86 16.04 1.60 -12.15
N ARG A 87 16.09 0.59 -11.26
CA ARG A 87 16.71 0.75 -9.93
C ARG A 87 18.18 1.19 -9.99
N ALA A 88 18.88 0.83 -11.07
CA ALA A 88 20.28 1.20 -11.29
C ALA A 88 20.46 2.66 -11.74
N ASP A 89 19.49 3.23 -12.46
CA ASP A 89 19.50 4.62 -12.93
C ASP A 89 18.10 5.25 -12.77
N PRO A 90 17.67 5.52 -11.52
CA PRO A 90 16.28 5.88 -11.22
C PRO A 90 16.07 7.39 -11.44
N LYS A 91 16.11 7.83 -12.69
CA LYS A 91 15.94 9.24 -13.09
C LYS A 91 14.53 9.79 -12.85
N TRP A 92 13.53 8.92 -12.78
CA TRP A 92 12.12 9.25 -12.56
C TRP A 92 11.62 8.73 -11.21
N ARG A 93 12.49 8.73 -10.18
CA ARG A 93 12.17 8.34 -8.80
C ARG A 93 10.80 8.86 -8.38
N ASN A 94 10.07 8.02 -7.66
CA ASN A 94 8.77 8.30 -7.06
C ASN A 94 7.67 8.55 -8.10
N CYS A 95 7.71 7.82 -9.21
CA CYS A 95 6.61 7.79 -10.17
C CYS A 95 5.35 7.28 -9.46
N ALA A 96 4.32 8.13 -9.35
CA ALA A 96 3.06 7.74 -8.73
C ALA A 96 2.23 6.95 -9.75
N HIS A 97 1.78 5.77 -9.33
CA HIS A 97 0.93 4.89 -10.12
C HIS A 97 -0.54 4.97 -9.67
N TRP A 98 -0.78 5.44 -8.45
CA TRP A 98 -2.13 5.55 -7.91
C TRP A 98 -2.15 6.50 -6.73
N VAL A 99 -3.16 7.36 -6.64
CA VAL A 99 -3.43 8.19 -5.46
C VAL A 99 -4.92 8.18 -5.19
N HIS A 100 -5.32 7.61 -4.06
CA HIS A 100 -6.71 7.52 -3.64
C HIS A 100 -6.87 8.13 -2.25
N SER A 101 -7.67 9.18 -2.14
CA SER A 101 -7.86 9.96 -0.91
C SER A 101 -9.28 9.82 -0.36
N GLY A 102 -9.46 10.16 0.92
CA GLY A 102 -10.78 10.15 1.58
C GLY A 102 -11.20 8.78 2.11
N LEU A 103 -10.26 7.82 2.19
CA LEU A 103 -10.51 6.47 2.69
C LEU A 103 -10.69 6.48 4.21
N SER A 104 -11.52 5.58 4.72
CA SER A 104 -11.72 5.34 6.15
C SER A 104 -11.00 4.05 6.57
N LEU A 105 -10.64 3.90 7.84
CA LEU A 105 -10.12 2.63 8.34
C LEU A 105 -11.22 1.57 8.44
N SER A 106 -10.88 0.33 8.09
CA SER A 106 -11.71 -0.83 8.38
C SER A 106 -11.49 -1.26 9.82
N MET A 107 -12.52 -1.07 10.64
CA MET A 107 -12.46 -1.49 12.03
C MET A 107 -12.57 -3.03 12.13
N PRO A 108 -11.80 -3.68 13.01
CA PRO A 108 -11.83 -5.13 13.17
C PRO A 108 -13.24 -5.69 13.45
N GLU A 109 -14.08 -4.94 14.16
CA GLU A 109 -15.45 -5.33 14.51
C GLU A 109 -16.37 -5.37 13.28
N SER A 110 -16.14 -4.51 12.27
CA SER A 110 -16.91 -4.53 11.02
C SER A 110 -16.47 -5.63 10.05
N LEU A 111 -15.19 -6.03 10.12
CA LEU A 111 -14.67 -7.18 9.36
C LEU A 111 -15.22 -8.51 9.88
N ALA A 112 -15.43 -8.62 11.19
CA ALA A 112 -16.04 -9.80 11.82
C ALA A 112 -17.53 -9.95 11.50
N GLN A 113 -18.27 -8.84 11.36
CA GLN A 113 -19.72 -8.85 11.11
C GLN A 113 -20.10 -9.10 9.65
N THR A 114 -19.27 -8.70 8.69
CA THR A 114 -19.61 -8.79 7.26
C THR A 114 -19.16 -10.11 6.63
N GLY A 115 -18.36 -10.92 7.32
CA GLY A 115 -17.65 -12.05 6.72
C GLY A 115 -16.73 -11.64 5.56
N ASN A 116 -16.59 -10.34 5.33
CA ASN A 116 -15.91 -9.76 4.19
C ASN A 116 -14.48 -9.47 4.62
N THR A 117 -13.64 -10.48 4.49
CA THR A 117 -12.17 -10.32 4.57
C THR A 117 -11.63 -9.60 3.32
N GLY A 118 -12.48 -9.30 2.33
CA GLY A 118 -12.16 -8.67 1.06
C GLY A 118 -12.26 -7.15 1.08
N GLY A 119 -11.34 -6.47 1.79
CA GLY A 119 -11.06 -5.06 1.55
C GLY A 119 -12.09 -4.06 2.11
N THR A 120 -11.63 -2.84 2.35
CA THR A 120 -12.49 -1.69 2.63
C THR A 120 -13.36 -1.49 1.39
N ASN A 121 -14.63 -1.10 1.56
CA ASN A 121 -15.46 -0.74 0.43
C ASN A 121 -14.85 0.52 -0.21
N LEU A 122 -14.11 0.36 -1.31
CA LEU A 122 -13.47 1.45 -2.07
C LEU A 122 -14.49 2.41 -2.72
N SER A 123 -15.78 2.21 -2.47
CA SER A 123 -16.83 3.18 -2.76
C SER A 123 -16.71 4.47 -1.94
N GLU A 124 -15.91 4.47 -0.87
CA GLU A 124 -15.58 5.69 -0.12
C GLU A 124 -14.29 6.34 -0.64
N GLY A 125 -14.33 7.64 -0.89
CA GLY A 125 -13.16 8.43 -1.28
C GLY A 125 -13.16 8.88 -2.74
N ASN A 126 -12.05 9.48 -3.17
CA ASN A 126 -11.84 10.01 -4.51
C ASN A 126 -10.47 9.61 -5.05
N GLU A 127 -10.41 9.14 -6.30
CA GLU A 127 -9.14 8.96 -7.00
C GLU A 127 -8.62 10.31 -7.49
N ILE A 128 -7.48 10.70 -6.95
CA ILE A 128 -6.76 11.92 -7.34
C ILE A 128 -5.87 11.61 -8.55
N LEU A 129 -5.30 10.40 -8.58
CA LEU A 129 -4.59 9.82 -9.71
C LEU A 129 -5.13 8.41 -9.93
N GLU A 130 -5.67 8.17 -11.11
CA GLU A 130 -6.20 6.87 -11.51
C GLU A 130 -5.12 5.79 -11.45
N TYR A 131 -5.55 4.56 -11.17
CA TYR A 131 -4.63 3.43 -11.10
C TYR A 131 -4.02 3.13 -12.47
N THR A 132 -2.69 3.19 -12.55
CA THR A 132 -1.91 2.68 -13.68
C THR A 132 -1.06 1.51 -13.19
N GLY A 133 -1.28 0.33 -13.77
CA GLY A 133 -0.56 -0.88 -13.37
C GLY A 133 0.97 -0.76 -13.53
N PRO A 134 1.75 -1.50 -12.73
CA PRO A 134 3.17 -1.74 -12.98
C PRO A 134 3.45 -2.13 -14.43
N ALA A 135 4.45 -1.49 -15.04
CA ALA A 135 4.88 -1.81 -16.41
C ALA A 135 6.42 -1.71 -16.58
N PRO A 136 7.22 -2.32 -15.69
CA PRO A 136 8.67 -2.37 -15.90
C PRO A 136 8.98 -3.24 -17.12
N THR A 137 9.96 -2.84 -17.91
CA THR A 137 10.44 -3.65 -19.05
C THR A 137 11.44 -4.69 -18.55
N GLU A 138 11.58 -5.83 -19.23
CA GLU A 138 12.54 -6.88 -18.81
C GLU A 138 13.98 -6.36 -18.68
N ALA A 139 14.35 -5.37 -19.49
CA ALA A 139 15.69 -4.77 -19.49
C ALA A 139 16.00 -3.93 -18.23
N THR A 140 14.99 -3.47 -17.49
CA THR A 140 15.17 -2.59 -16.32
C THR A 140 15.22 -3.35 -14.99
N GLY A 141 14.93 -4.65 -15.03
CA GLY A 141 14.92 -5.54 -13.87
C GLY A 141 13.67 -5.34 -12.98
N LEU A 142 13.77 -5.78 -11.72
CA LEU A 142 12.68 -5.66 -10.75
C LEU A 142 12.60 -4.23 -10.19
N HIS A 143 11.39 -3.71 -10.11
CA HIS A 143 11.05 -2.42 -9.49
C HIS A 143 10.30 -2.66 -8.19
N ARG A 144 10.49 -1.76 -7.21
CA ARG A 144 9.78 -1.74 -5.94
C ARG A 144 8.48 -0.94 -6.09
N TYR A 145 7.33 -1.57 -5.92
CA TYR A 145 6.06 -0.86 -5.89
C TYR A 145 5.58 -0.70 -4.45
N CYS A 146 5.54 0.54 -3.97
CA CYS A 146 5.36 0.85 -2.57
C CYS A 146 3.98 1.47 -2.31
N PHE A 147 3.15 0.78 -1.51
CA PHE A 147 1.93 1.36 -0.96
C PHE A 147 2.27 2.17 0.29
N LEU A 148 1.99 3.47 0.25
CA LEU A 148 2.15 4.41 1.34
C LEU A 148 0.79 4.92 1.79
N VAL A 149 0.61 5.13 3.10
CA VAL A 149 -0.64 5.64 3.66
C VAL A 149 -0.36 6.86 4.52
N PHE A 150 -1.11 7.92 4.24
CA PHE A 150 -1.03 9.18 4.97
C PHE A 150 -2.38 9.50 5.58
N LYS A 151 -2.39 9.91 6.85
CA LYS A 151 -3.58 10.45 7.49
C LYS A 151 -3.73 11.92 7.06
N ALA A 152 -4.90 12.28 6.55
CA ALA A 152 -5.24 13.67 6.27
C ALA A 152 -5.42 14.43 7.58
N TRP A 153 -4.92 15.66 7.61
CA TRP A 153 -5.19 16.58 8.70
C TRP A 153 -6.58 17.18 8.48
N LEU A 154 -7.45 17.08 9.48
CA LEU A 154 -8.68 17.87 9.50
C LEU A 154 -8.26 19.32 9.75
N LEU A 155 -8.40 20.18 8.74
CA LEU A 155 -8.39 21.62 8.96
C LEU A 155 -9.71 21.95 9.67
N PHE A 156 -9.61 22.39 10.92
CA PHE A 156 -10.74 22.90 11.70
C PHE A 156 -11.08 24.33 11.25
#